data_AF-A0AAN9LAV0-F1
#
_entry.id   AF-A0AAN9LAV0-F1
#
_cell.length_a   1.000
_cell.length_b   1.000
_cell.length_c   1.000
_cell.angle_alpha   90.00
_cell.angle_beta   90.00
_cell.angle_gamma   90.00
#
_symmetry.space_group_name_H-M   'P 1'
#
loop_
_entity.id
_entity.type
_entity.pdbx_description
1 polymer ?
#
loop_
_entity_poly.entity_id
_entity_poly.type
_entity_poly.pdbx_seq_one_letter_code
_entity_poly.pdbx_strand_id
1 'polypeptide(L)'
;MVQKRMANLIMPPWLVTFLNEVYIAFAPTFPPLSVYTKQIMLHSSFLCFFLSLVFSFLIILPLGTSSTLRVPKDIIDQTCEKCANQSVILSYGLCSTSLPVIPVSHSANLEGLALVAMELALENVTSTLATIEKLLDSKSFDNFALGCLADCLELYSDAAWTIVNSIGVFLSGNYEVTRTWMSSVMEAASTCQQGFLERGEVSPLTQENYNLFQLCGIALCIIHLAQPNPAIPQIHLAQPNPAIPPQSPLAHS
;
A
#
# COMPACT_ATOMS: atom_id res chain seq x y z
N MET A 1 8.54 27.95 16.34
CA MET A 1 8.32 28.59 15.03
C MET A 1 6.82 28.64 14.79
N VAL A 2 6.25 29.79 15.11
CA VAL A 2 4.82 30.11 15.02
C VAL A 2 4.57 30.61 13.61
N GLN A 3 3.80 29.86 12.82
CA GLN A 3 3.46 30.23 11.45
C GLN A 3 2.37 31.30 11.45
N LYS A 4 2.82 32.54 11.63
CA LYS A 4 2.07 33.76 11.34
C LYS A 4 2.13 33.98 9.82
N ARG A 5 1.09 33.55 9.08
CA ARG A 5 0.74 34.17 7.79
C ARG A 5 -0.77 34.38 7.74
N MET A 6 -1.11 35.65 7.95
CA MET A 6 -2.43 36.23 7.78
C MET A 6 -2.86 36.11 6.31
N ALA A 7 -4.04 35.55 6.08
CA ALA A 7 -4.80 35.78 4.87
C ALA A 7 -5.50 37.15 5.00
N ASN A 8 -4.92 38.17 4.36
CA ASN A 8 -5.67 39.37 3.98
C ASN A 8 -6.50 39.01 2.74
N LEU A 9 -7.76 38.64 2.93
CA LEU A 9 -8.73 38.58 1.83
C LEU A 9 -9.33 39.98 1.67
N ILE A 10 -8.76 40.74 0.75
CA ILE A 10 -9.39 41.93 0.18
C ILE A 10 -10.58 41.42 -0.63
N MET A 11 -11.81 41.77 -0.21
CA MET A 11 -13.00 41.41 -0.96
C MET A 11 -12.94 42.05 -2.36
N PRO A 12 -13.27 41.30 -3.43
CA PRO A 12 -13.14 41.81 -4.78
C PRO A 12 -14.19 42.91 -5.06
N PRO A 13 -13.88 43.91 -5.91
CA PRO A 13 -14.71 45.10 -6.10
C PRO A 13 -16.17 44.83 -6.50
N TRP A 14 -16.44 43.71 -7.18
CA TRP A 14 -17.79 43.30 -7.59
C TRP A 14 -18.68 42.87 -6.41
N LEU A 15 -18.09 42.42 -5.30
CA LEU A 15 -18.84 42.01 -4.10
C LEU A 15 -19.33 43.21 -3.30
N VAL A 16 -18.58 44.32 -3.33
CA VAL A 16 -18.99 45.59 -2.68
C VAL A 16 -20.15 46.23 -3.45
N THR A 17 -20.14 46.19 -4.78
CA THR A 17 -21.29 46.63 -5.60
C THR A 17 -22.51 45.74 -5.41
N PHE A 18 -22.32 44.42 -5.28
CA PHE A 18 -23.42 43.49 -5.00
C PHE A 18 -24.06 43.71 -3.62
N LEU A 19 -23.26 44.04 -2.61
CA LEU A 19 -23.77 44.36 -1.27
C LEU A 19 -24.47 45.73 -1.21
N ASN A 20 -24.04 46.71 -2.01
CA ASN A 20 -24.71 48.03 -2.09
C ASN A 20 -26.07 47.97 -2.81
N GLU A 21 -26.19 47.15 -3.87
CA GLU A 21 -27.46 46.91 -4.57
C GLU A 21 -28.47 46.17 -3.69
N VAL A 22 -28.00 45.19 -2.89
CA VAL A 22 -28.85 44.47 -1.93
C VAL A 22 -29.25 45.34 -0.74
N TYR A 23 -28.39 46.27 -0.28
CA TYR A 23 -28.71 47.18 0.83
C TYR A 23 -29.76 48.24 0.45
N ILE A 24 -29.73 48.75 -0.78
CA ILE A 24 -30.72 49.73 -1.27
C ILE A 24 -32.09 49.09 -1.51
N ALA A 25 -32.14 47.79 -1.86
CA ALA A 25 -33.39 47.04 -2.04
C ALA A 25 -34.16 46.77 -0.73
N PHE A 26 -33.54 46.98 0.43
CA PHE A 26 -34.11 46.69 1.76
C PHE A 26 -34.20 47.90 2.69
N ALA A 27 -34.09 49.14 2.19
CA ALA A 27 -34.43 50.32 2.98
C ALA A 27 -35.96 50.50 3.03
N PRO A 28 -36.65 50.27 4.16
CA PRO A 28 -38.08 50.50 4.23
C PRO A 28 -38.34 52.00 4.43
N THR A 29 -39.14 52.58 3.54
CA THR A 29 -39.86 53.82 3.83
C THR A 29 -40.80 53.59 5.00
N PHE A 30 -40.63 54.36 6.07
CA PHE A 30 -41.46 54.26 7.28
C PHE A 30 -42.92 54.66 7.00
N PRO A 31 -43.92 53.80 7.28
CA PRO A 31 -45.31 54.21 7.41
C PRO A 31 -45.62 54.69 8.86
N PRO A 32 -46.74 55.41 9.08
CA PRO A 32 -47.01 56.06 10.36
C PRO A 32 -47.31 55.09 11.51
N LEU A 33 -47.09 55.59 12.73
CA LEU A 33 -46.99 54.93 14.05
C LEU A 33 -48.16 54.04 14.54
N SER A 34 -49.18 53.72 13.74
CA SER A 34 -50.36 52.96 14.22
C SER A 34 -50.33 51.44 13.92
N VAL A 35 -49.29 50.91 13.26
CA VAL A 35 -49.21 49.48 12.87
C VAL A 35 -48.35 48.63 13.83
N TYR A 36 -47.60 49.26 14.74
CA TYR A 36 -46.57 48.58 15.56
C TYR A 36 -47.09 47.55 16.58
N THR A 37 -48.36 47.61 17.01
CA THR A 37 -48.86 46.70 18.07
C THR A 37 -49.22 45.30 17.58
N LYS A 38 -49.57 45.10 16.30
CA LYS A 38 -49.84 43.76 15.75
C LYS A 38 -48.57 43.02 15.32
N GLN A 39 -47.50 43.72 14.97
CA GLN A 39 -46.27 43.13 14.45
C GLN A 39 -45.38 42.56 15.57
N ILE A 40 -45.42 43.14 16.77
CA ILE A 40 -44.65 42.70 17.95
C ILE A 40 -45.15 41.34 18.50
N MET A 41 -46.48 41.09 18.46
CA MET A 41 -47.04 39.82 18.95
C MET A 41 -46.74 38.62 18.02
N LEU A 42 -46.66 38.86 16.71
CA LEU A 42 -46.35 37.82 15.72
C LEU A 42 -44.87 37.41 15.77
N HIS A 43 -43.98 38.37 16.02
CA HIS A 43 -42.53 38.14 16.09
C HIS A 43 -42.12 37.35 17.35
N SER A 44 -42.77 37.61 18.50
CA SER A 44 -42.55 36.87 19.75
C SER A 44 -42.96 35.40 19.62
N SER A 45 -44.09 35.14 18.96
CA SER A 45 -44.60 33.79 18.71
C SER A 45 -43.68 32.99 17.77
N PHE A 46 -43.09 33.66 16.77
CA PHE A 46 -42.17 33.06 15.82
C PHE A 46 -40.83 32.70 16.47
N LEU A 47 -40.25 33.59 17.29
CA LEU A 47 -39.01 33.33 18.03
C LEU A 47 -39.11 32.13 18.97
N CYS A 48 -40.23 31.97 19.67
CA CYS A 48 -40.47 30.81 20.54
C CYS A 48 -40.57 29.50 19.75
N PHE A 49 -41.19 29.53 18.57
CA PHE A 49 -41.28 28.35 17.70
C PHE A 49 -39.90 27.93 17.16
N PHE A 50 -39.07 28.89 16.75
CA PHE A 50 -37.69 28.62 16.31
C PHE A 50 -36.82 28.06 17.44
N LEU A 51 -36.91 28.60 18.65
CA LEU A 51 -36.17 28.10 19.81
C LEU A 51 -36.61 26.67 20.19
N SER A 52 -37.90 26.37 20.10
CA SER A 52 -38.45 25.03 20.30
C SER A 52 -37.95 24.02 19.26
N LEU A 53 -37.86 24.42 17.99
CA LEU A 53 -37.36 23.59 16.88
C LEU A 53 -35.88 23.26 17.05
N VAL A 54 -35.06 24.25 17.43
CA VAL A 54 -33.63 24.06 17.71
C VAL A 54 -33.43 23.14 18.92
N PHE A 55 -34.21 23.32 19.99
CA PHE A 55 -34.13 22.46 21.17
C PHE A 55 -34.55 21.01 20.87
N SER A 56 -35.56 20.82 20.03
CA SER A 56 -35.96 19.48 19.55
C SER A 56 -34.87 18.83 18.70
N PHE A 57 -34.16 19.60 17.86
CA PHE A 57 -33.05 19.11 17.05
C PHE A 57 -31.82 18.72 17.89
N LEU A 58 -31.58 19.41 19.02
CA LEU A 58 -30.49 19.10 19.95
C LEU A 58 -30.75 17.82 20.77
N ILE A 59 -32.02 17.46 21.01
CA ILE A 59 -32.40 16.22 21.72
C ILE A 59 -32.34 14.99 20.79
N ILE A 60 -32.45 15.16 19.47
CA ILE A 60 -32.38 14.07 18.49
C ILE A 60 -30.93 13.70 18.13
N LEU A 61 -29.93 14.50 18.52
CA LEU A 61 -28.53 14.12 18.34
C LEU A 61 -28.23 12.93 19.27
N PRO A 62 -28.01 11.71 18.75
CA PRO A 62 -27.74 10.58 19.62
C PRO A 62 -26.41 10.83 20.31
N LEU A 63 -26.45 10.83 21.63
CA LEU A 63 -25.30 10.80 22.50
C LEU A 63 -24.44 9.59 22.10
N GLY A 64 -23.27 9.87 21.52
CA GLY A 64 -22.16 8.97 21.25
C GLY A 64 -22.52 7.49 21.05
N THR A 65 -22.58 7.05 19.79
CA THR A 65 -22.21 5.67 19.53
C THR A 65 -20.82 5.47 20.15
N SER A 66 -20.71 4.53 21.09
CA SER A 66 -19.42 3.90 21.40
C SER A 66 -18.96 3.18 20.13
N SER A 67 -18.43 3.96 19.19
CA SER A 67 -17.45 3.46 18.26
C SER A 67 -16.29 3.06 19.16
N THR A 68 -16.19 1.78 19.49
CA THR A 68 -14.89 1.18 19.74
C THR A 68 -13.95 1.80 18.72
N LEU A 69 -12.90 2.46 19.17
CA LEU A 69 -11.86 3.00 18.29
C LEU A 69 -11.28 1.77 17.56
N ARG A 70 -11.93 1.34 16.47
CA ARG A 70 -11.35 0.41 15.51
C ARG A 70 -10.28 1.23 14.86
N VAL A 71 -9.09 1.19 15.45
CA VAL A 71 -7.86 1.48 14.73
C VAL A 71 -8.01 0.74 13.40
N PRO A 72 -8.03 1.43 12.25
CA PRO A 72 -8.08 0.75 10.97
C PRO A 72 -6.94 -0.26 10.99
N LYS A 73 -7.26 -1.56 10.97
CA LYS A 73 -6.25 -2.61 10.97
C LYS A 73 -5.45 -2.39 9.69
N ASP A 74 -4.14 -2.21 9.81
CA ASP A 74 -3.28 -1.92 8.67
C ASP A 74 -3.54 -2.96 7.57
N ILE A 75 -3.64 -2.51 6.31
CA ILE A 75 -3.83 -3.42 5.18
C ILE A 75 -2.66 -4.41 5.10
N ILE A 76 -1.45 -3.98 5.49
CA ILE A 76 -0.27 -4.84 5.59
C ILE A 76 -0.52 -5.92 6.64
N ASP A 77 -0.96 -5.55 7.85
CA ASP A 77 -1.26 -6.50 8.92
C ASP A 77 -2.27 -7.56 8.49
N GLN A 78 -3.39 -7.13 7.91
CA GLN A 78 -4.44 -8.04 7.44
C GLN A 78 -3.94 -8.97 6.33
N THR A 79 -3.13 -8.44 5.42
CA THR A 79 -2.61 -9.20 4.28
C THR A 79 -1.58 -10.22 4.75
N CYS A 80 -0.63 -9.80 5.59
CA CYS A 80 0.38 -10.69 6.16
C CYS A 80 -0.23 -11.77 7.05
N GLU A 81 -1.27 -11.46 7.83
CA GLU A 81 -2.01 -12.43 8.63
C GLU A 81 -2.67 -13.50 7.74
N LYS A 82 -3.32 -13.10 6.64
CA LYS A 82 -3.90 -14.03 5.67
C LYS A 82 -2.84 -14.89 4.99
N CYS A 83 -1.75 -14.27 4.54
CA CYS A 83 -0.67 -14.98 3.86
C CYS A 83 0.00 -16.00 4.77
N ALA A 84 0.23 -15.66 6.04
CA ALA A 84 0.79 -16.59 7.02
C ALA A 84 -0.13 -17.78 7.32
N ASN A 85 -1.45 -17.59 7.26
CA ASN A 85 -2.41 -18.67 7.47
C ASN A 85 -2.58 -19.59 6.24
N GLN A 86 -2.25 -19.09 5.04
CA GLN A 86 -2.42 -19.82 3.77
C GLN A 86 -1.11 -20.41 3.22
N SER A 87 0.02 -20.09 3.84
CA SER A 87 1.35 -20.49 3.39
C SER A 87 2.11 -21.23 4.50
N VAL A 88 2.78 -22.33 4.14
CA VAL A 88 3.72 -23.03 5.02
C VAL A 88 5.10 -22.35 5.03
N ILE A 89 5.36 -21.52 4.02
CA ILE A 89 6.67 -20.88 3.77
C ILE A 89 6.70 -19.46 4.35
N LEU A 90 5.59 -18.72 4.25
CA LEU A 90 5.52 -17.32 4.60
C LEU A 90 5.08 -17.14 6.05
N SER A 91 5.90 -16.50 6.87
CA SER A 91 5.48 -16.08 8.22
C SER A 91 4.96 -14.65 8.23
N TYR A 92 4.10 -14.32 9.20
CA TYR A 92 3.63 -12.94 9.40
C TYR A 92 4.81 -11.99 9.64
N GLY A 93 5.79 -12.40 10.46
CA GLY A 93 6.97 -11.59 10.77
C GLY A 93 7.74 -11.24 9.51
N LEU A 94 8.03 -12.23 8.67
CA LEU A 94 8.70 -12.02 7.40
C LEU A 94 7.94 -11.05 6.48
N CYS A 95 6.64 -11.26 6.30
CA CYS A 95 5.81 -10.39 5.46
C CYS A 95 5.76 -8.94 5.97
N SER A 96 5.53 -8.75 7.27
CA SER A 96 5.39 -7.43 7.89
C SER A 96 6.69 -6.64 7.92
N THR A 97 7.85 -7.32 8.02
CA THR A 97 9.16 -6.65 7.99
C THR A 97 9.63 -6.31 6.59
N SER A 98 9.24 -7.10 5.58
CA SER A 98 9.70 -6.90 4.20
C SER A 98 8.91 -5.82 3.46
N LEU A 99 7.67 -5.55 3.85
CA LEU A 99 6.84 -4.52 3.21
C LEU A 99 7.05 -3.16 3.88
N PRO A 100 7.27 -2.08 3.11
CA PRO A 100 7.42 -0.75 3.67
C PRO A 100 6.13 -0.29 4.33
N VAL A 101 6.23 0.53 5.38
CA VAL A 101 5.06 1.16 5.99
C VAL A 101 4.46 2.14 4.99
N ILE A 102 3.29 1.81 4.46
CA ILE A 102 2.59 2.63 3.48
C ILE A 102 1.57 3.52 4.21
N PRO A 103 1.72 4.86 4.22
CA PRO A 103 0.68 5.73 4.72
C PRO A 103 -0.57 5.59 3.84
N VAL A 104 -1.74 5.51 4.48
CA VAL A 104 -3.08 5.18 3.94
C VAL A 104 -3.52 6.02 2.73
N SER A 105 -2.76 7.04 2.33
CA SER A 105 -3.22 8.07 1.39
C SER A 105 -3.28 7.68 -0.08
N HIS A 106 -2.55 6.69 -0.63
CA HIS A 106 -2.64 6.44 -2.09
C HIS A 106 -2.37 5.01 -2.62
N SER A 107 -1.94 4.04 -1.80
CA SER A 107 -1.66 2.65 -2.21
C SER A 107 -2.44 1.61 -1.36
N ALA A 108 -3.59 2.02 -0.84
CA ALA A 108 -4.36 1.28 0.17
C ALA A 108 -5.21 0.11 -0.36
N ASN A 109 -4.81 -0.54 -1.45
CA ASN A 109 -5.46 -1.76 -1.95
C ASN A 109 -4.43 -2.88 -2.20
N LEU A 110 -4.94 -4.12 -2.34
CA LEU A 110 -4.09 -5.30 -2.54
C LEU A 110 -3.28 -5.22 -3.84
N GLU A 111 -3.79 -4.53 -4.86
CA GLU A 111 -3.07 -4.32 -6.12
C GLU A 111 -1.83 -3.44 -5.93
N GLY A 112 -1.98 -2.31 -5.22
CA GLY A 112 -0.85 -1.45 -4.88
C GLY A 112 0.19 -2.17 -4.02
N LEU A 113 -0.25 -2.99 -3.07
CA LEU A 113 0.65 -3.78 -2.24
C LEU A 113 1.37 -4.88 -3.03
N ALA A 114 0.71 -5.50 -4.01
CA ALA A 114 1.34 -6.46 -4.91
C ALA A 114 2.40 -5.81 -5.80
N LEU A 115 2.14 -4.61 -6.33
CA LEU A 115 3.11 -3.84 -7.10
C LEU A 115 4.36 -3.54 -6.27
N VAL A 116 4.20 -3.07 -5.03
CA VAL A 116 5.32 -2.82 -4.11
C VAL A 116 6.13 -4.09 -3.88
N ALA A 117 5.48 -5.23 -3.66
CA ALA A 117 6.18 -6.50 -3.47
C ALA A 117 6.96 -6.94 -4.73
N MET A 118 6.40 -6.76 -5.93
CA MET A 118 7.09 -7.05 -7.20
C MET A 118 8.27 -6.10 -7.44
N GLU A 119 8.12 -4.82 -7.10
CA GLU A 119 9.19 -3.81 -7.21
C GLU A 119 10.35 -4.12 -6.26
N LEU A 120 10.08 -4.53 -5.02
CA LEU A 120 11.12 -4.99 -4.09
C LEU A 120 11.86 -6.22 -4.61
N ALA A 121 11.15 -7.17 -5.23
CA ALA A 121 11.78 -8.33 -5.86
C ALA A 121 12.69 -7.91 -7.02
N LEU A 122 12.27 -6.94 -7.83
CA LEU A 122 13.09 -6.38 -8.92
C LEU A 122 14.33 -5.66 -8.40
N GLU A 123 14.20 -4.87 -7.33
CA GLU A 123 15.33 -4.21 -6.66
C GLU A 123 16.34 -5.26 -6.16
N ASN A 124 15.85 -6.34 -5.52
CA ASN A 124 16.72 -7.42 -5.07
C ASN A 124 17.43 -8.12 -6.25
N VAL A 125 16.72 -8.43 -7.34
CA VAL A 125 17.31 -9.02 -8.56
C VAL A 125 18.41 -8.13 -9.13
N THR A 126 18.13 -6.83 -9.30
CA THR A 126 19.10 -5.89 -9.90
C THR A 126 20.34 -5.70 -9.02
N SER A 127 20.18 -5.63 -7.70
CA SER A 127 21.30 -5.62 -6.75
C SER A 127 22.11 -6.92 -6.80
N THR A 128 21.45 -8.05 -6.98
CA THR A 128 22.10 -9.36 -7.05
C THR A 128 22.87 -9.52 -8.35
N LEU A 129 22.34 -9.05 -9.48
CA LEU A 129 23.07 -9.01 -10.76
C LEU A 129 24.41 -8.27 -10.62
N ALA A 130 24.39 -7.06 -10.05
CA ALA A 130 25.62 -6.30 -9.81
C ALA A 130 26.60 -7.04 -8.87
N THR A 131 26.07 -7.81 -7.91
CA THR A 131 26.88 -8.65 -7.02
C THR A 131 27.52 -9.79 -7.79
N ILE A 132 26.76 -10.50 -8.63
CA ILE A 132 27.25 -11.60 -9.47
C ILE A 132 28.37 -11.12 -10.41
N GLU A 133 28.16 -10.01 -11.11
CA GLU A 133 29.17 -9.41 -12.00
C GLU A 133 30.49 -9.14 -11.25
N LYS A 134 30.41 -8.56 -10.05
CA LYS A 134 31.58 -8.33 -9.20
C LYS A 134 32.27 -9.62 -8.75
N LEU A 135 31.51 -10.68 -8.47
CA LEU A 135 32.05 -11.98 -8.08
C LEU A 135 32.74 -12.66 -9.27
N LEU A 136 32.18 -12.55 -10.47
CA LEU A 136 32.77 -13.07 -11.71
C LEU A 136 34.11 -12.39 -12.07
N ASP A 137 34.24 -11.10 -11.79
CA ASP A 137 35.48 -10.35 -12.00
C ASP A 137 36.57 -10.65 -10.95
N SER A 138 36.21 -11.36 -9.87
CA SER A 138 37.13 -11.65 -8.78
C SER A 138 38.01 -12.87 -9.07
N LYS A 139 39.24 -12.87 -8.54
CA LYS A 139 40.18 -14.01 -8.66
C LYS A 139 40.06 -15.03 -7.51
N SER A 140 38.99 -14.95 -6.72
CA SER A 140 38.83 -15.74 -5.49
C SER A 140 38.04 -17.04 -5.67
N PHE A 141 37.45 -17.26 -6.84
CA PHE A 141 36.62 -18.44 -7.13
C PHE A 141 37.33 -19.41 -8.07
N ASP A 142 37.05 -20.70 -7.91
CA ASP A 142 37.50 -21.71 -8.85
C ASP A 142 36.59 -21.75 -10.10
N ASN A 143 36.97 -22.56 -11.09
CA ASN A 143 36.21 -22.65 -12.34
C ASN A 143 34.78 -23.20 -12.16
N PHE A 144 34.53 -23.99 -11.12
CA PHE A 144 33.20 -24.53 -10.86
C PHE A 144 32.30 -23.43 -10.31
N ALA A 145 32.74 -22.74 -9.26
CA ALA A 145 32.00 -21.62 -8.68
C ALA A 145 31.79 -20.47 -9.69
N LEU A 146 32.76 -20.19 -10.56
CA LEU A 146 32.59 -19.23 -11.66
C LEU A 146 31.53 -19.69 -12.68
N GLY A 147 31.47 -20.99 -12.98
CA GLY A 147 30.40 -21.57 -13.81
C GLY A 147 29.03 -21.38 -13.17
N CYS A 148 28.88 -21.73 -11.89
CA CYS A 148 27.63 -21.52 -11.16
C CYS A 148 27.24 -20.03 -11.10
N LEU A 149 28.20 -19.12 -10.93
CA LEU A 149 27.94 -17.68 -10.95
C LEU A 149 27.48 -17.21 -12.34
N ALA A 150 28.03 -17.74 -13.43
CA ALA A 150 27.58 -17.42 -14.79
C ALA A 150 26.14 -17.93 -15.04
N ASP A 151 25.82 -19.15 -14.59
CA ASP A 151 24.45 -19.69 -14.67
C ASP A 151 23.48 -18.82 -13.84
N CYS A 152 23.89 -18.40 -12.64
CA CYS A 152 23.12 -17.47 -11.82
C CYS A 152 22.94 -16.11 -12.52
N LEU A 153 23.93 -15.59 -13.25
CA LEU A 153 23.82 -14.34 -13.98
C LEU A 153 22.72 -14.42 -15.05
N GLU A 154 22.66 -15.53 -15.80
CA GLU A 154 21.61 -15.78 -16.79
C GLU A 154 20.23 -15.86 -16.13
N LEU A 155 20.10 -16.68 -15.07
CA LEU A 155 18.86 -16.85 -14.32
C LEU A 155 18.33 -15.52 -13.75
N TYR A 156 19.21 -14.70 -13.16
CA TYR A 156 18.81 -13.40 -12.61
C TYR A 156 18.50 -12.36 -13.69
N SER A 157 19.15 -12.44 -14.86
CA SER A 157 18.84 -11.57 -16.00
C SER A 157 17.45 -11.88 -16.56
N ASP A 158 17.13 -13.17 -16.71
CA ASP A 158 15.81 -13.64 -17.09
C ASP A 158 14.76 -13.28 -16.03
N ALA A 159 15.10 -13.39 -14.75
CA ALA A 159 14.24 -12.97 -13.65
C ALA A 159 13.90 -11.47 -13.71
N ALA A 160 14.88 -10.60 -13.98
CA ALA A 160 14.65 -9.16 -14.10
C ALA A 160 13.66 -8.85 -15.22
N TRP A 161 13.88 -9.45 -16.39
CA TRP A 161 12.98 -9.31 -17.53
C TRP A 161 11.58 -9.84 -17.20
N THR A 162 11.49 -10.99 -16.53
CA THR A 162 10.24 -11.63 -16.15
C THR A 162 9.42 -10.78 -15.19
N ILE A 163 10.04 -10.17 -14.17
CA ILE A 163 9.33 -9.28 -13.22
C ILE A 163 8.80 -8.03 -13.93
N VAL A 164 9.60 -7.39 -14.79
CA VAL A 164 9.17 -6.19 -15.52
C VAL A 164 7.95 -6.50 -16.39
N ASN A 165 7.95 -7.64 -17.09
CA ASN A 165 6.81 -8.04 -17.90
C ASN A 165 5.62 -8.49 -17.02
N SER A 166 5.87 -9.15 -15.88
CA SER A 166 4.79 -9.59 -14.98
C SER A 166 4.04 -8.41 -14.40
N ILE A 167 4.69 -7.28 -14.13
CA ILE A 167 4.03 -6.04 -13.72
C ILE A 167 3.04 -5.58 -14.79
N GLY A 168 3.43 -5.59 -16.07
CA GLY A 168 2.53 -5.23 -17.17
C GLY A 168 1.32 -6.17 -17.29
N VAL A 169 1.57 -7.48 -17.15
CA VAL A 169 0.51 -8.51 -17.15
C VAL A 169 -0.42 -8.35 -15.95
N PHE A 170 0.13 -8.03 -14.78
CA PHE A 170 -0.62 -7.80 -13.55
C PHE A 170 -1.58 -6.61 -13.70
N LEU A 171 -1.06 -5.49 -14.22
CA LEU A 171 -1.85 -4.28 -14.48
C LEU A 171 -2.94 -4.48 -15.54
N SER A 172 -2.79 -5.48 -16.42
CA SER A 172 -3.85 -5.89 -17.36
C SER A 172 -4.96 -6.75 -16.72
N GLY A 173 -4.84 -7.07 -15.42
CA GLY A 173 -5.77 -7.91 -14.68
C GLY A 173 -5.54 -9.41 -14.84
N ASN A 174 -4.44 -9.84 -15.47
CA ASN A 174 -4.12 -11.25 -15.66
C ASN A 174 -3.28 -11.80 -14.50
N TYR A 175 -3.94 -11.98 -13.36
CA TYR A 175 -3.32 -12.45 -12.13
C TYR A 175 -2.75 -13.86 -12.21
N GLU A 176 -3.34 -14.75 -13.02
CA GLU A 176 -2.87 -16.13 -13.16
C GLU A 176 -1.51 -16.19 -13.84
N VAL A 177 -1.37 -15.53 -15.00
CA VAL A 177 -0.09 -15.45 -15.71
C VAL A 177 0.94 -14.72 -14.86
N THR A 178 0.54 -13.65 -14.17
CA THR A 178 1.43 -12.94 -13.23
C THR A 178 1.98 -13.88 -12.16
N ARG A 179 1.13 -14.71 -11.53
CA ARG A 179 1.61 -15.67 -10.53
C ARG A 179 2.54 -16.70 -11.15
N THR A 180 2.23 -17.24 -12.32
CA THR A 180 3.12 -18.20 -13.00
C THR A 180 4.50 -17.59 -13.24
N TRP A 181 4.58 -16.34 -13.69
CA TRP A 181 5.84 -15.65 -13.93
C TRP A 181 6.59 -15.33 -12.64
N MET A 182 5.90 -14.86 -11.59
CA MET A 182 6.53 -14.63 -10.29
C MET A 182 6.99 -15.93 -9.62
N SER A 183 6.31 -17.05 -9.84
CA SER A 183 6.78 -18.38 -9.40
C SER A 183 8.06 -18.79 -10.14
N SER A 184 8.16 -18.52 -11.44
CA SER A 184 9.40 -18.78 -12.20
C SER A 184 10.58 -17.94 -11.69
N VAL A 185 10.35 -16.68 -11.30
CA VAL A 185 11.37 -15.84 -10.64
C VAL A 185 11.82 -16.45 -9.31
N MET A 186 10.87 -16.95 -8.50
CA MET A 186 11.15 -17.62 -7.24
C MET A 186 11.98 -18.90 -7.44
N GLU A 187 11.71 -19.64 -8.53
CA GLU A 187 12.46 -20.83 -8.94
C GLU A 187 13.88 -20.50 -9.41
N ALA A 188 14.09 -19.35 -10.07
CA ALA A 188 15.42 -18.89 -10.47
C ALA A 188 16.36 -18.73 -9.27
N ALA A 189 15.89 -18.10 -8.18
CA ALA A 189 16.64 -17.99 -6.92
C ALA A 189 17.00 -19.36 -6.33
N SER A 190 16.03 -20.28 -6.33
CA SER A 190 16.18 -21.65 -5.84
C SER A 190 17.18 -22.45 -6.66
N THR A 191 17.15 -22.28 -7.99
CA THR A 191 18.03 -22.98 -8.94
C THR A 191 19.46 -22.46 -8.82
N CYS A 192 19.64 -21.15 -8.73
CA CYS A 192 20.94 -20.53 -8.46
C CYS A 192 21.55 -21.04 -7.14
N GLN A 193 20.75 -21.15 -6.07
CA GLN A 193 21.22 -21.73 -4.81
C GLN A 193 21.65 -23.20 -4.97
N GLN A 194 20.85 -23.99 -5.68
CA GLN A 194 21.06 -25.42 -5.83
C GLN A 194 22.31 -25.77 -6.65
N GLY A 195 22.69 -24.94 -7.63
CA GLY A 195 23.87 -25.17 -8.47
C GLY A 195 25.16 -25.35 -7.66
N PHE A 196 25.34 -24.58 -6.59
CA PHE A 196 26.52 -24.70 -5.72
C PHE A 196 26.51 -25.99 -4.87
N LEU A 197 25.32 -26.50 -4.54
CA LEU A 197 25.19 -27.71 -3.71
C LEU A 197 25.55 -28.99 -4.46
N GLU A 198 25.63 -28.97 -5.79
CA GLU A 198 26.05 -30.15 -6.59
C GLU A 198 27.45 -30.65 -6.21
N ARG A 199 28.31 -29.75 -5.72
CA ARG A 199 29.62 -30.09 -5.13
C ARG A 199 29.71 -29.88 -3.63
N GLY A 200 28.58 -29.60 -2.97
CA GLY A 200 28.55 -29.28 -1.55
C GLY A 200 29.20 -27.93 -1.21
N GLU A 201 29.27 -27.01 -2.17
CA GLU A 201 29.76 -25.66 -1.94
C GLU A 201 28.64 -24.76 -1.39
N VAL A 202 29.03 -23.79 -0.57
CA VAL A 202 28.10 -22.77 -0.07
C VAL A 202 28.00 -21.67 -1.12
N SER A 203 26.79 -21.37 -1.58
CA SER A 203 26.59 -20.27 -2.52
C SER A 203 27.02 -18.94 -1.91
N PRO A 204 27.86 -18.14 -2.59
CA PRO A 204 28.18 -16.78 -2.16
C PRO A 204 26.97 -15.83 -2.25
N LEU A 205 25.86 -16.29 -2.84
CA LEU A 205 24.60 -15.55 -3.02
C LEU A 205 23.48 -16.05 -2.09
N THR A 206 23.82 -16.79 -1.01
CA THR A 206 22.82 -17.44 -0.16
C THR A 206 21.81 -16.44 0.42
N GLN A 207 22.26 -15.25 0.81
CA GLN A 207 21.39 -14.20 1.35
C GLN A 207 20.47 -13.62 0.29
N GLU A 208 21.04 -13.33 -0.88
CA GLU A 208 20.37 -12.75 -2.04
C GLU A 208 19.28 -13.70 -2.56
N ASN A 209 19.64 -14.98 -2.76
CA ASN A 209 18.71 -16.03 -3.16
C ASN A 209 17.56 -16.19 -2.16
N TYR A 210 17.85 -16.17 -0.86
CA TYR A 210 16.81 -16.23 0.17
C TYR A 210 15.90 -15.01 0.12
N ASN A 211 16.47 -13.80 0.01
CA ASN A 211 15.69 -12.57 -0.05
C ASN A 211 14.75 -12.56 -1.26
N LEU A 212 15.24 -12.89 -2.45
CA LEU A 212 14.40 -12.96 -3.65
C LEU A 212 13.28 -13.99 -3.50
N PHE A 213 13.61 -15.18 -2.98
CA PHE A 213 12.63 -16.24 -2.75
C PHE A 213 11.48 -15.77 -1.83
N GLN A 214 11.83 -15.09 -0.73
CA GLN A 214 10.86 -14.57 0.22
C GLN A 214 10.01 -13.44 -0.37
N LEU A 215 10.63 -12.49 -1.09
CA LEU A 215 9.93 -11.40 -1.76
C LEU A 215 8.94 -11.92 -2.81
N CYS A 216 9.34 -12.92 -3.61
CA CYS A 216 8.43 -13.58 -4.54
C CYS A 216 7.28 -14.30 -3.82
N GLY A 217 7.55 -14.97 -2.69
CA GLY A 217 6.51 -15.59 -1.88
C GLY A 217 5.48 -14.59 -1.35
N ILE A 218 5.94 -13.42 -0.90
CA ILE A 218 5.07 -12.30 -0.48
C ILE A 218 4.23 -11.83 -1.67
N ALA A 219 4.87 -11.52 -2.80
CA ALA A 219 4.20 -11.04 -4.01
C ALA A 219 3.14 -12.03 -4.50
N LEU A 220 3.47 -13.32 -4.60
CA LEU A 220 2.56 -14.40 -5.01
C LEU A 220 1.31 -14.47 -4.14
N CYS A 221 1.47 -14.36 -2.82
CA CYS A 221 0.34 -14.34 -1.91
C CYS A 221 -0.56 -13.11 -2.12
N ILE A 222 0.04 -11.91 -2.22
CA ILE A 222 -0.74 -10.68 -2.37
C ILE A 222 -1.46 -10.67 -3.73
N ILE A 223 -0.78 -11.09 -4.81
CA ILE A 223 -1.38 -11.24 -6.15
C ILE A 223 -2.57 -12.20 -6.08
N HIS A 224 -2.47 -13.31 -5.35
CA HIS A 224 -3.58 -14.23 -5.14
C HIS A 224 -4.75 -13.57 -4.40
N LEU A 225 -4.48 -12.81 -3.35
CA LEU A 225 -5.51 -12.08 -2.60
C LEU A 225 -6.16 -10.94 -3.41
N ALA A 226 -5.42 -10.33 -4.34
CA ALA A 226 -5.90 -9.27 -5.22
C ALA A 226 -6.87 -9.76 -6.31
N GLN A 227 -6.94 -11.07 -6.58
CA GLN A 227 -7.79 -11.61 -7.63
C GLN A 227 -9.28 -11.43 -7.35
N PRO A 228 -10.10 -11.05 -8.34
CA PRO A 228 -11.56 -11.14 -8.24
C PRO A 228 -11.97 -12.62 -8.14
N ASN A 229 -12.58 -13.01 -7.02
CA ASN A 229 -12.89 -14.41 -6.67
C ASN A 229 -11.63 -15.29 -6.64
N PRO A 230 -10.77 -15.14 -5.61
CA PRO A 230 -9.72 -16.10 -5.42
C PRO A 230 -10.40 -17.47 -5.23
N ALA A 231 -10.13 -18.42 -6.13
CA ALA A 231 -10.35 -19.81 -5.78
C ALA A 231 -9.65 -20.07 -4.45
N ILE A 232 -10.02 -21.12 -3.72
CA ILE A 232 -9.17 -21.61 -2.63
C ILE A 232 -8.27 -22.68 -3.25
N PRO A 233 -7.17 -22.37 -3.97
CA PRO A 233 -6.12 -23.33 -4.12
C PRO A 233 -5.26 -23.25 -2.85
N GLN A 234 -4.72 -24.39 -2.43
CA GLN A 234 -3.42 -24.37 -1.76
C GLN A 234 -2.54 -23.43 -2.60
N ILE A 235 -1.98 -22.37 -2.01
CA ILE A 235 -0.97 -21.59 -2.71
C ILE A 235 0.13 -22.63 -2.98
N HIS A 236 0.15 -23.19 -4.18
CA HIS A 236 1.23 -24.04 -4.65
C HIS A 236 2.36 -23.09 -4.97
N LEU A 237 2.86 -22.44 -3.91
CA LEU A 237 4.22 -21.96 -3.88
C LEU A 237 5.05 -23.19 -4.23
N ALA A 238 6.02 -23.03 -5.13
CA ALA A 238 7.06 -24.04 -5.28
C ALA A 238 7.46 -24.46 -3.87
N GLN A 239 7.38 -25.77 -3.60
CA GLN A 239 7.59 -26.30 -2.25
C GLN A 239 8.88 -25.68 -1.69
N PRO A 240 8.93 -25.37 -0.38
CA PRO A 240 10.13 -24.78 0.20
C PRO A 240 11.33 -25.63 -0.23
N ASN A 241 12.20 -25.05 -1.06
CA ASN A 241 13.36 -25.78 -1.55
C ASN A 241 14.28 -25.97 -0.33
N PRO A 242 14.54 -27.21 0.11
CA PRO A 242 15.42 -27.45 1.25
C PRO A 242 16.84 -26.88 1.05
N ALA A 243 17.20 -26.52 -0.19
CA ALA A 243 18.45 -25.86 -0.54
C ALA A 243 18.60 -24.43 -0.01
N ILE A 244 17.49 -23.71 0.22
CA ILE A 244 17.56 -22.35 0.77
C ILE A 244 17.34 -22.41 2.28
N PRO A 245 18.39 -22.24 3.10
CA PRO A 245 18.24 -22.31 4.55
C PRO A 245 17.40 -21.12 5.06
N PRO A 246 16.49 -21.34 6.04
CA PRO A 246 15.81 -20.23 6.70
C PRO A 246 16.83 -19.37 7.44
N GLN A 247 16.87 -18.08 7.13
CA GLN A 247 17.73 -17.12 7.82
C GLN A 247 16.95 -16.43 8.95
N SER A 248 17.67 -15.95 9.96
CA SER A 248 17.10 -15.15 11.05
C SER A 248 16.44 -13.87 10.52
N PRO A 249 15.42 -13.30 11.22
CA PRO A 249 14.74 -12.10 10.76
C PRO A 249 15.72 -10.98 10.44
N LEU A 250 15.51 -10.31 9.30
CA LEU A 250 16.27 -9.15 8.82
C LEU A 250 16.53 -8.17 9.96
N ALA A 251 17.76 -8.14 10.46
CA ALA A 251 18.24 -7.07 11.32
C ALA A 251 18.55 -5.87 10.43
N HIS A 252 17.55 -5.02 10.19
CA HIS A 252 17.77 -3.73 9.56
C HIS A 252 18.59 -2.86 10.52
N SER A 253 19.81 -2.49 10.08
CA SER A 253 20.65 -1.43 10.65
C SER A 253 20.42 -0.12 9.91
#